data_AF-A0A8S3GCZ5-F1
#
_entry.id   AF-A0A8S3GCZ5-F1
#
_cell.length_a   1.000
_cell.length_b   1.000
_cell.length_c   1.000
_cell.angle_alpha   90.00
_cell.angle_beta   90.00
_cell.angle_gamma   90.00
#
_symmetry.space_group_name_H-M   'P 1'
#
loop_
_entity.id
_entity.type
_entity.pdbx_description
1 polymer ?
#
loop_
_entity_poly.entity_id
_entity_poly.type
_entity_poly.pdbx_seq_one_letter_code
_entity_poly.pdbx_strand_id
1 'polypeptide(L)'
;FNDSSDNPTTLLLRAKAFLGVLVLNSSTNSITANTVGTIRPFMIFVTEEVFIGQLFDAYIFRISQVATISMRDNPEDEVFVSGIKKLFQGRSFYYASFFNPELNNNKRYFTKPYDITLCAQRMVHGHDSDIRFFWNRGLCLPLLKFNIDIRYWIPKIMCGGIETYRNPNEDIELWLISRLSCERAGTRFNVRGVNDDGAVANFVETEQVSNN
;
A
#
# COMPACT_ATOMS: atom_id res chain seq x y z
N PHE A 1 -45.02 -21.98 -13.96
CA PHE A 1 -44.45 -22.14 -12.62
C PHE A 1 -43.30 -21.16 -12.51
N ASN A 2 -43.53 -20.07 -11.77
CA ASN A 2 -42.50 -19.11 -11.40
C ASN A 2 -41.41 -19.84 -10.63
N ASP A 3 -40.18 -19.75 -11.10
CA ASP A 3 -39.02 -20.04 -10.25
C ASP A 3 -38.20 -18.77 -10.14
N SER A 4 -38.67 -17.93 -9.22
CA SER A 4 -37.93 -16.80 -8.67
C SER A 4 -36.85 -17.35 -7.75
N SER A 5 -35.67 -17.64 -8.29
CA SER A 5 -34.44 -17.77 -7.52
C SER A 5 -33.45 -16.71 -7.98
N ASP A 6 -33.50 -15.54 -7.34
CA ASP A 6 -32.36 -14.63 -7.27
C ASP A 6 -31.22 -15.38 -6.58
N ASN A 7 -30.45 -16.14 -7.36
CA ASN A 7 -29.13 -16.60 -6.92
C ASN A 7 -28.26 -15.34 -6.81
N PRO A 8 -27.77 -14.96 -5.61
CA PRO A 8 -26.81 -13.87 -5.51
C PRO A 8 -25.55 -14.29 -6.26
N THR A 9 -25.40 -13.77 -7.47
CA THR A 9 -24.22 -14.06 -8.30
C THR A 9 -23.00 -13.48 -7.58
N THR A 10 -22.11 -14.36 -7.11
CA THR A 10 -20.86 -13.93 -6.49
C THR A 10 -19.97 -13.31 -7.56
N LEU A 11 -19.77 -12.00 -7.50
CA LEU A 11 -18.86 -11.28 -8.39
C LEU A 11 -17.41 -11.49 -7.91
N LEU A 12 -16.57 -12.04 -8.79
CA LEU A 12 -15.15 -12.19 -8.51
C LEU A 12 -14.42 -10.87 -8.80
N LEU A 13 -13.83 -10.25 -7.77
CA LEU A 13 -12.92 -9.12 -7.97
C LEU A 13 -11.54 -9.64 -8.40
N ARG A 14 -11.11 -9.24 -9.59
CA ARG A 14 -9.72 -9.45 -10.04
C ARG A 14 -8.82 -8.38 -9.41
N ALA A 15 -8.13 -8.73 -8.34
CA ALA A 15 -7.16 -7.86 -7.66
C ALA A 15 -5.72 -8.30 -7.94
N LYS A 16 -4.80 -7.33 -7.98
CA LYS A 16 -3.34 -7.52 -8.08
C LYS A 16 -2.69 -7.69 -6.71
N ALA A 17 -3.19 -6.95 -5.74
CA ALA A 17 -2.71 -6.98 -4.37
C ALA A 17 -3.82 -6.57 -3.38
N PHE A 18 -3.70 -7.03 -2.14
CA PHE A 18 -4.51 -6.57 -1.02
C PHE A 18 -3.67 -5.68 -0.11
N LEU A 19 -4.11 -4.44 0.12
CA LEU A 19 -3.34 -3.44 0.87
C LEU A 19 -3.62 -3.46 2.38
N GLY A 20 -4.74 -4.04 2.79
CA GLY A 20 -5.17 -4.16 4.18
C GLY A 20 -6.60 -3.67 4.41
N VAL A 21 -6.93 -3.47 5.69
CA VAL A 21 -8.28 -3.08 6.17
C VAL A 21 -8.24 -1.68 6.76
N LEU A 22 -9.04 -0.78 6.19
CA LEU A 22 -9.30 0.54 6.74
C LEU A 22 -10.52 0.48 7.65
N VAL A 23 -10.37 0.93 8.90
CA VAL A 23 -11.49 1.02 9.86
C VAL A 23 -11.78 2.50 10.13
N LEU A 24 -12.93 2.98 9.67
CA LEU A 24 -13.40 4.34 9.93
C LEU A 24 -14.40 4.35 11.09
N ASN A 25 -14.21 5.27 12.03
CA ASN A 25 -15.17 5.55 13.10
C ASN A 25 -15.92 6.82 12.72
N SER A 26 -17.24 6.76 12.52
CA SER A 26 -18.05 7.98 12.42
C SER A 26 -18.95 8.11 13.65
N SER A 27 -18.97 9.27 14.28
CA SER A 27 -20.08 9.67 15.14
C SER A 27 -21.20 10.20 14.24
N THR A 28 -22.40 9.63 14.34
CA THR A 28 -23.60 10.27 13.78
C THR A 28 -23.99 11.40 14.72
N ASN A 29 -23.84 12.65 14.27
CA ASN A 29 -24.31 13.84 15.00
C ASN A 29 -25.84 13.97 14.86
N SER A 30 -26.61 12.96 15.28
CA SER A 30 -28.05 13.10 15.46
C SER A 30 -28.30 13.47 16.93
N ILE A 31 -28.75 14.72 17.15
CA ILE A 31 -28.99 15.35 18.47
C ILE A 31 -30.01 14.57 19.35
N THR A 32 -30.66 13.53 18.82
CA THR A 32 -31.77 12.81 19.47
C THR A 32 -31.53 11.32 19.73
N ALA A 33 -30.36 10.77 19.48
CA ALA A 33 -30.06 9.37 19.79
C ALA A 33 -28.70 9.23 20.47
N ASN A 34 -28.63 8.39 21.51
CA ASN A 34 -27.37 7.95 22.14
C ASN A 34 -26.30 7.72 21.06
N THR A 35 -25.17 8.42 21.17
CA THR A 35 -24.14 8.50 20.14
C THR A 35 -23.38 7.17 20.04
N VAL A 36 -24.00 6.15 19.46
CA VAL A 36 -23.30 4.91 19.13
C VAL A 36 -22.50 5.18 17.86
N GLY A 37 -21.18 5.30 18.00
CA GLY A 37 -20.28 5.45 16.86
C GLY A 37 -20.39 4.24 15.93
N THR A 38 -20.58 4.49 14.64
CA THR A 38 -20.66 3.42 13.64
C THR A 38 -19.27 3.14 13.09
N ILE A 39 -18.78 1.92 13.32
CA ILE A 39 -17.53 1.41 12.76
C ILE A 39 -17.80 0.96 11.32
N ARG A 40 -16.96 1.40 10.38
CA ARG A 40 -17.02 1.02 8.95
C ARG A 40 -15.68 0.41 8.52
N PRO A 41 -15.58 -0.92 8.45
CA PRO A 41 -14.42 -1.60 7.90
C PRO A 41 -14.50 -1.70 6.38
N PHE A 42 -13.40 -1.38 5.70
CA PHE A 42 -13.23 -1.51 4.26
C PHE A 42 -11.98 -2.31 3.94
N MET A 43 -12.11 -3.25 3.01
CA MET A 43 -10.96 -3.92 2.40
C MET A 43 -10.47 -3.09 1.20
N ILE A 44 -9.17 -2.88 1.10
CA ILE A 44 -8.55 -2.10 0.01
C ILE A 44 -7.72 -3.02 -0.88
N PHE A 45 -8.01 -3.02 -2.17
CA PHE A 45 -7.35 -3.84 -3.18
C PHE A 45 -6.77 -2.98 -4.29
N VAL A 46 -5.59 -3.34 -4.79
CA VAL A 46 -5.06 -2.83 -6.06
C VAL A 46 -5.75 -3.57 -7.19
N THR A 47 -6.40 -2.85 -8.09
CA THR A 47 -7.03 -3.43 -9.29
C THR A 47 -6.17 -3.24 -10.52
N GLU A 48 -5.53 -2.08 -10.64
CA GLU A 48 -4.62 -1.76 -11.73
C GLU A 48 -3.30 -1.20 -11.20
N GLU A 49 -2.24 -1.51 -11.93
CA GLU A 49 -0.86 -1.17 -11.60
C GLU A 49 -0.08 -0.86 -12.88
N VAL A 50 1.02 -0.12 -12.73
CA VAL A 50 1.97 0.15 -13.82
C VAL A 50 3.30 -0.46 -13.45
N PHE A 51 3.81 -1.34 -14.29
CA PHE A 51 5.16 -1.89 -14.15
C PHE A 51 6.20 -0.79 -14.32
N ILE A 52 7.11 -0.67 -13.36
CA ILE A 52 8.20 0.32 -13.38
C ILE A 52 9.49 -0.32 -13.88
N GLY A 53 9.82 -1.50 -13.38
CA GLY A 53 11.03 -2.22 -13.75
C GLY A 53 11.33 -3.36 -12.78
N GLN A 54 12.42 -4.06 -13.04
CA GLN A 54 12.94 -5.10 -12.16
C GLN A 54 14.19 -4.56 -11.45
N LEU A 55 14.09 -4.41 -10.13
CA LEU A 55 15.21 -4.01 -9.28
C LEU A 55 15.70 -5.26 -8.55
N PHE A 56 16.92 -5.71 -8.85
CA PHE A 56 17.45 -7.00 -8.40
C PHE A 56 16.50 -8.16 -8.77
N ASP A 57 16.01 -8.92 -7.80
CA ASP A 57 15.07 -10.03 -7.96
C ASP A 57 13.60 -9.62 -7.77
N ALA A 58 13.30 -8.31 -7.72
CA ALA A 58 11.99 -7.79 -7.42
C ALA A 58 11.39 -6.94 -8.54
N TYR A 59 10.14 -7.23 -8.86
CA TYR A 59 9.35 -6.46 -9.83
C TYR A 59 8.64 -5.33 -9.10
N ILE A 60 8.93 -4.09 -9.50
CA ILE A 60 8.39 -2.89 -8.87
C ILE A 60 7.20 -2.38 -9.68
N PHE A 61 6.10 -2.12 -8.97
CA PHE A 61 4.87 -1.64 -9.54
C PHE A 61 4.41 -0.35 -8.86
N ARG A 62 3.86 0.56 -9.65
CA ARG A 62 3.14 1.74 -9.18
C ARG A 62 1.64 1.45 -9.17
N ILE A 63 0.98 1.75 -8.05
CA ILE A 63 -0.47 1.65 -7.94
C ILE A 63 -1.13 2.68 -8.86
N SER A 64 -2.06 2.25 -9.71
CA SER A 64 -2.81 3.15 -10.61
C SER A 64 -4.29 3.20 -10.28
N GLN A 65 -4.88 2.07 -9.86
CA GLN A 65 -6.26 2.02 -9.38
C GLN A 65 -6.42 1.10 -8.17
N VAL A 66 -7.34 1.48 -7.30
CA VAL A 66 -7.74 0.68 -6.15
C VAL A 66 -9.25 0.50 -6.11
N ALA A 67 -9.69 -0.66 -5.64
CA ALA A 67 -11.06 -0.91 -5.22
C ALA A 67 -11.13 -0.88 -3.69
N THR A 68 -12.26 -0.41 -3.17
CA THR A 68 -12.58 -0.46 -1.74
C THR A 68 -13.90 -1.18 -1.56
N ILE A 69 -13.92 -2.24 -0.77
CA ILE A 69 -15.12 -3.04 -0.50
C ILE A 69 -15.54 -2.81 0.95
N SER A 70 -16.76 -2.31 1.16
CA SER A 70 -17.34 -2.22 2.51
C SER A 70 -17.63 -3.62 3.02
N MET A 71 -17.17 -3.93 4.22
CA MET A 71 -17.45 -5.22 4.88
C MET A 71 -18.85 -5.25 5.54
N ARG A 72 -19.61 -4.15 5.45
CA ARG A 72 -20.98 -4.05 5.96
C ARG A 72 -22.03 -4.27 4.88
N ASP A 73 -21.59 -4.47 3.63
CA ASP A 73 -22.46 -4.57 2.45
C ASP A 73 -23.45 -3.39 2.34
N ASN A 74 -22.97 -2.18 2.66
CA ASN A 74 -23.77 -0.96 2.55
C ASN A 74 -23.18 -0.06 1.45
N PRO A 75 -23.90 0.21 0.35
CA PRO A 75 -23.41 1.05 -0.75
C PRO A 75 -23.21 2.52 -0.35
N GLU A 76 -23.92 3.03 0.64
CA GLU A 76 -23.78 4.42 1.13
C GLU A 76 -22.38 4.68 1.74
N ASP A 77 -21.68 3.61 2.11
CA ASP A 77 -20.35 3.70 2.71
C ASP A 77 -19.27 4.20 1.74
N GLU A 78 -19.49 4.08 0.43
CA GLU A 78 -18.51 4.43 -0.58
C GLU A 78 -18.09 5.91 -0.51
N VAL A 79 -19.00 6.79 -0.09
CA VAL A 79 -18.74 8.23 0.05
C VAL A 79 -17.57 8.51 0.99
N PHE A 80 -17.45 7.73 2.07
CA PHE A 80 -16.43 7.92 3.11
C PHE A 80 -15.00 7.54 2.67
N VAL A 81 -14.86 6.79 1.58
CA VAL A 81 -13.56 6.29 1.08
C VAL A 81 -13.12 6.95 -0.21
N SER A 82 -13.92 7.88 -0.76
CA SER A 82 -13.61 8.61 -1.99
C SER A 82 -12.25 9.34 -1.94
N GLY A 83 -11.91 9.96 -0.82
CA GLY A 83 -10.61 10.61 -0.60
C GLY A 83 -9.44 9.63 -0.60
N ILE A 84 -9.62 8.45 -0.01
CA ILE A 84 -8.61 7.38 0.03
C ILE A 84 -8.38 6.79 -1.36
N LYS A 85 -9.45 6.56 -2.13
CA LYS A 85 -9.33 6.13 -3.54
C LYS A 85 -8.49 7.13 -4.34
N LYS A 86 -8.81 8.43 -4.25
CA LYS A 86 -8.06 9.49 -4.93
C LYS A 86 -6.60 9.57 -4.48
N LEU A 87 -6.33 9.38 -3.19
CA LEU A 87 -4.98 9.38 -2.65
C LEU A 87 -4.12 8.30 -3.31
N PHE A 88 -4.57 7.03 -3.29
CA PHE A 88 -3.83 5.93 -3.90
C PHE A 88 -3.67 6.08 -5.41
N GLN A 89 -4.65 6.69 -6.09
CA GLN A 89 -4.61 6.99 -7.52
C GLN A 89 -3.70 8.19 -7.87
N GLY A 90 -3.17 8.91 -6.88
CA GLY A 90 -2.29 10.08 -7.04
C GLY A 90 -0.88 9.78 -7.55
N ARG A 91 -0.63 8.59 -8.12
CA ARG A 91 0.63 8.15 -8.77
C ARG A 91 1.89 8.25 -7.90
N SER A 92 1.72 8.21 -6.58
CA SER A 92 2.83 8.35 -5.64
C SER A 92 3.10 7.06 -4.86
N PHE A 93 2.30 6.00 -5.06
CA PHE A 93 2.42 4.76 -4.28
C PHE A 93 3.00 3.61 -5.08
N TYR A 94 4.00 2.95 -4.51
CA TYR A 94 4.76 1.87 -5.14
C TYR A 94 4.89 0.68 -4.21
N TYR A 95 5.00 -0.51 -4.78
CA TYR A 95 5.24 -1.73 -4.04
C TYR A 95 6.07 -2.72 -4.87
N ALA A 96 6.75 -3.64 -4.18
CA ALA A 96 7.41 -4.77 -4.81
C ALA A 96 6.47 -5.98 -4.83
N SER A 97 6.37 -6.64 -5.97
CA SER A 97 5.56 -7.85 -6.12
C SER A 97 6.18 -9.03 -5.38
N PHE A 98 5.32 -9.89 -4.83
CA PHE A 98 5.72 -11.20 -4.31
C PHE A 98 6.04 -12.21 -5.42
N PHE A 99 5.53 -11.95 -6.63
CA PHE A 99 5.71 -12.85 -7.75
C PHE A 99 7.02 -12.53 -8.47
N ASN A 100 7.95 -13.49 -8.42
CA ASN A 100 9.09 -13.53 -9.31
C ASN A 100 8.93 -14.75 -10.27
N PRO A 101 8.72 -14.53 -11.59
CA PRO A 101 8.51 -15.60 -12.56
C PRO A 101 9.75 -16.50 -12.73
N GLU A 102 10.94 -16.00 -12.42
CA GLU A 102 12.23 -16.70 -12.58
C GLU A 102 12.48 -17.72 -11.46
N LEU A 103 11.75 -17.61 -10.34
CA LEU A 103 11.80 -18.61 -9.27
C LEU A 103 10.96 -19.85 -9.64
N ASN A 104 11.44 -21.03 -9.26
CA ASN A 104 10.65 -22.27 -9.39
C ASN A 104 9.40 -22.22 -8.49
N ASN A 105 8.35 -22.99 -8.84
CA ASN A 105 7.03 -22.92 -8.19
C ASN A 105 7.06 -22.98 -6.66
N ASN A 106 7.99 -23.75 -6.07
CA ASN A 106 8.13 -23.89 -4.62
C ASN A 106 8.88 -22.73 -3.95
N LYS A 107 9.61 -21.88 -4.68
CA LYS A 107 10.26 -20.68 -4.13
C LYS A 107 9.46 -19.39 -4.35
N ARG A 108 8.57 -19.37 -5.35
CA ARG A 108 7.73 -18.20 -5.72
C ARG A 108 6.95 -17.55 -4.56
N TYR A 109 6.65 -18.30 -3.51
CA TYR A 109 5.82 -17.83 -2.39
C TYR A 109 6.54 -17.82 -1.02
N PHE A 110 7.80 -18.30 -0.94
CA PHE A 110 8.49 -18.50 0.34
C PHE A 110 9.75 -17.64 0.51
N THR A 111 10.21 -16.95 -0.54
CA THR A 111 11.23 -15.90 -0.40
C THR A 111 10.62 -14.63 0.18
N LYS A 112 11.30 -14.03 1.16
CA LYS A 112 10.93 -12.72 1.70
C LYS A 112 10.89 -11.73 0.53
N PRO A 113 9.78 -11.04 0.27
CA PRO A 113 9.72 -10.06 -0.80
C PRO A 113 10.71 -8.94 -0.54
N TYR A 114 11.21 -8.31 -1.61
CA TYR A 114 11.99 -7.09 -1.51
C TYR A 114 11.21 -6.04 -0.72
N ASP A 115 11.86 -5.51 0.31
CA ASP A 115 11.23 -4.55 1.21
C ASP A 115 11.47 -3.13 0.72
N ILE A 116 10.51 -2.60 -0.04
CA ILE A 116 10.59 -1.27 -0.64
C ILE A 116 10.66 -0.14 0.40
N THR A 117 10.45 -0.43 1.69
CA THR A 117 10.58 0.57 2.76
C THR A 117 12.04 0.82 3.13
N LEU A 118 12.97 -0.06 2.75
CA LEU A 118 14.38 0.03 3.12
C LEU A 118 15.23 0.54 1.96
N CYS A 119 16.30 1.27 2.30
CA CYS A 119 17.41 1.46 1.38
C CYS A 119 18.21 0.19 1.19
N ALA A 120 18.91 0.07 0.06
CA ALA A 120 19.71 -1.10 -0.29
C ALA A 120 20.72 -1.46 0.81
N GLN A 121 21.37 -0.46 1.42
CA GLN A 121 22.31 -0.69 2.52
C GLN A 121 21.63 -1.36 3.72
N ARG A 122 20.49 -0.85 4.19
CA ARG A 122 19.77 -1.43 5.35
C ARG A 122 19.24 -2.82 5.05
N MET A 123 18.82 -3.06 3.81
CA MET A 123 18.39 -4.38 3.34
C MET A 123 19.53 -5.41 3.45
N VAL A 124 20.73 -5.07 2.97
CA VAL A 124 21.92 -5.95 3.06
C VAL A 124 22.30 -6.25 4.50
N HIS A 125 22.12 -5.27 5.39
CA HIS A 125 22.38 -5.44 6.83
C HIS A 125 21.25 -6.18 7.57
N GLY A 126 20.22 -6.66 6.86
CA GLY A 126 19.17 -7.49 7.44
C GLY A 126 18.22 -6.74 8.38
N HIS A 127 18.08 -5.42 8.22
CA HIS A 127 17.13 -4.65 9.03
C HIS A 127 15.68 -5.07 8.78
N ASP A 128 14.86 -4.91 9.81
CA ASP A 128 13.40 -4.93 9.67
C ASP A 128 12.90 -3.73 8.86
N SER A 129 11.65 -3.82 8.41
CA SER A 129 11.00 -2.76 7.63
C SER A 129 11.10 -1.40 8.30
N ASP A 130 11.40 -0.37 7.52
CA ASP A 130 11.45 0.98 8.03
C ASP A 130 10.03 1.52 8.20
N ILE A 131 9.59 1.62 9.46
CA ILE A 131 8.25 2.09 9.80
C ILE A 131 7.97 3.49 9.26
N ARG A 132 9.01 4.31 9.04
CA ARG A 132 8.89 5.66 8.51
C ARG A 132 8.36 5.63 7.07
N PHE A 133 8.63 4.59 6.30
CA PHE A 133 8.27 4.50 4.88
C PHE A 133 7.20 3.45 4.58
N PHE A 134 6.61 2.82 5.60
CA PHE A 134 5.63 1.75 5.46
C PHE A 134 4.18 2.29 5.46
N TRP A 135 3.75 2.82 4.32
CA TRP A 135 2.52 3.62 4.22
C TRP A 135 1.21 2.88 4.47
N ASN A 136 1.15 1.57 4.23
CA ASN A 136 -0.03 0.74 4.58
C ASN A 136 0.08 0.03 5.93
N ARG A 137 1.06 0.37 6.77
CA ARG A 137 1.20 -0.24 8.12
C ARG A 137 -0.08 -0.09 8.94
N GLY A 138 -0.73 1.07 8.88
CA GLY A 138 -2.01 1.32 9.57
C GLY A 138 -3.14 0.41 9.09
N LEU A 139 -3.18 0.10 7.79
CA LEU A 139 -4.17 -0.82 7.20
C LEU A 139 -3.93 -2.28 7.62
N CYS A 140 -2.73 -2.62 8.07
CA CYS A 140 -2.40 -3.95 8.55
C CYS A 140 -2.81 -4.19 10.02
N LEU A 141 -3.03 -3.11 10.80
CA LEU A 141 -3.30 -3.21 12.24
C LEU A 141 -4.51 -4.10 12.58
N PRO A 142 -5.65 -4.03 11.88
CA PRO A 142 -6.79 -4.90 12.17
C PRO A 142 -6.43 -6.38 12.05
N LEU A 143 -5.62 -6.76 11.06
CA LEU A 143 -5.22 -8.15 10.81
C LEU A 143 -4.24 -8.64 11.88
N LEU A 144 -3.25 -7.81 12.21
CA LEU A 144 -2.28 -8.09 13.27
C LEU A 144 -2.94 -8.27 14.63
N LYS A 145 -3.99 -7.50 14.93
CA LYS A 145 -4.79 -7.65 16.16
C LYS A 145 -5.40 -9.05 16.29
N PHE A 146 -5.70 -9.72 15.19
CA PHE A 146 -6.20 -11.10 15.15
C PHE A 146 -5.09 -12.14 14.94
N ASN A 147 -3.82 -11.78 15.14
CA ASN A 147 -2.65 -12.65 14.95
C ASN A 147 -2.54 -13.23 13.53
N ILE A 148 -3.05 -12.52 12.52
CA ILE A 148 -2.87 -12.92 11.12
C ILE A 148 -1.49 -12.44 10.68
N ASP A 149 -0.62 -13.38 10.32
CA ASP A 149 0.71 -13.08 9.78
C ASP A 149 0.58 -12.46 8.38
N ILE A 150 1.06 -11.23 8.19
CA ILE A 150 0.94 -10.46 6.95
C ILE A 150 2.17 -10.57 6.03
N ARG A 151 3.27 -11.19 6.51
CA ARG A 151 4.61 -11.04 5.93
C ARG A 151 4.75 -11.48 4.48
N TYR A 152 3.92 -12.44 4.05
CA TYR A 152 4.08 -13.13 2.76
C TYR A 152 2.96 -12.85 1.74
N TRP A 153 1.98 -12.00 2.07
CA TRP A 153 0.82 -11.77 1.19
C TRP A 153 0.26 -10.35 1.20
N ILE A 154 0.70 -9.48 2.13
CA ILE A 154 0.37 -8.05 2.10
C ILE A 154 1.62 -7.28 1.67
N PRO A 155 1.64 -6.66 0.47
CA PRO A 155 2.81 -5.95 0.03
C PRO A 155 2.99 -4.70 0.89
N LYS A 156 4.25 -4.37 1.16
CA LYS A 156 4.57 -3.08 1.77
C LYS A 156 4.58 -2.03 0.70
N ILE A 157 3.92 -0.92 0.97
CA ILE A 157 3.86 0.20 0.02
C ILE A 157 4.66 1.39 0.54
N MET A 158 5.38 2.05 -0.35
CA MET A 158 6.00 3.36 -0.11
C MET A 158 5.20 4.46 -0.80
N CYS A 159 5.33 5.69 -0.32
CA CYS A 159 4.90 6.90 -1.03
C CYS A 159 6.12 7.71 -1.45
N GLY A 160 6.09 8.32 -2.64
CA GLY A 160 7.18 9.14 -3.17
C GLY A 160 7.32 8.99 -4.68
N GLY A 161 8.55 8.78 -5.16
CA GLY A 161 8.86 8.67 -6.59
C GLY A 161 9.93 7.63 -6.87
N ILE A 162 9.79 6.95 -8.01
CA ILE A 162 10.79 6.03 -8.56
C ILE A 162 10.99 6.39 -10.02
N GLU A 163 12.23 6.68 -10.38
CA GLU A 163 12.64 6.94 -11.76
C GLU A 163 13.76 5.97 -12.14
N THR A 164 13.71 5.47 -13.37
CA THR A 164 14.69 4.52 -13.90
C THR A 164 15.35 5.11 -15.13
N TYR A 165 16.67 4.99 -15.22
CA TYR A 165 17.45 5.39 -16.39
C TYR A 165 18.32 4.22 -16.84
N ARG A 166 18.15 3.77 -18.08
CA ARG A 166 18.99 2.76 -18.69
C ARG A 166 19.94 3.42 -19.69
N ASN A 167 21.24 3.21 -19.51
CA ASN A 167 22.22 3.66 -20.50
C ASN A 167 22.05 2.79 -21.77
N PRO A 168 21.89 3.36 -22.97
CA PRO A 168 21.83 2.56 -24.20
C PRO A 168 23.18 1.93 -24.59
N ASN A 169 24.29 2.52 -24.13
CA ASN A 169 25.65 2.17 -24.55
C ASN A 169 26.37 1.25 -23.55
N GLU A 170 25.85 1.13 -22.33
CA GLU A 170 26.39 0.30 -21.26
C GLU A 170 25.24 -0.51 -20.68
N ASP A 171 25.48 -1.76 -20.28
CA ASP A 171 24.47 -2.58 -19.60
C ASP A 171 24.34 -2.18 -18.13
N ILE A 172 23.97 -0.91 -17.91
CA ILE A 172 23.80 -0.31 -16.59
C ILE A 172 22.41 0.30 -16.52
N GLU A 173 21.67 -0.12 -15.50
CA GLU A 173 20.39 0.48 -15.14
C GLU A 173 20.50 1.20 -13.80
N LEU A 174 20.21 2.50 -13.83
CA LEU A 174 20.17 3.36 -12.66
C LEU A 174 18.73 3.51 -12.18
N TRP A 175 18.57 3.43 -10.86
CA TRP A 175 17.32 3.62 -10.15
C TRP A 175 17.49 4.79 -9.18
N LEU A 176 16.58 5.76 -9.26
CA LEU A 176 16.46 6.84 -8.29
C LEU A 176 15.16 6.65 -7.51
N ILE A 177 15.28 6.34 -6.21
CA ILE A 177 14.14 6.02 -5.35
C ILE A 177 14.06 7.08 -4.27
N SER A 178 12.92 7.77 -4.16
CA SER A 178 12.64 8.76 -3.13
C SER A 178 11.43 8.31 -2.31
N ARG A 179 11.62 8.10 -1.01
CA ARG A 179 10.61 7.65 -0.05
C ARG A 179 10.22 8.79 0.89
N LEU A 180 8.95 9.16 0.88
CA LEU A 180 8.35 10.12 1.80
C LEU A 180 7.98 9.42 3.11
N SER A 181 8.38 9.98 4.26
CA SER A 181 8.01 9.44 5.56
C SER A 181 6.52 9.64 5.86
N CYS A 182 5.85 8.61 6.38
CA CYS A 182 4.47 8.65 6.84
C CYS A 182 4.30 9.19 8.27
N GLU A 183 5.38 9.40 9.04
CA GLU A 183 5.30 9.86 10.44
C GLU A 183 4.71 11.27 10.57
N ARG A 184 5.03 12.14 9.60
CA ARG A 184 4.57 13.53 9.59
C ARG A 184 4.39 14.05 8.16
N ALA A 185 3.71 13.25 7.34
CA ALA A 185 3.33 13.65 5.98
C ALA A 185 2.14 14.63 6.02
N GLY A 186 2.19 15.66 5.18
CA GLY A 186 1.03 16.54 4.99
C GLY A 186 1.31 17.71 4.08
N THR A 187 0.25 18.43 3.72
CA THR A 187 0.36 19.57 2.82
C THR A 187 1.14 20.71 3.47
N ARG A 188 1.81 21.53 2.64
CA ARG A 188 2.65 22.66 3.06
C ARG A 188 1.96 23.65 4.00
N PHE A 189 0.63 23.73 3.98
CA PHE A 189 -0.14 24.61 4.86
C PHE A 189 -0.53 23.97 6.19
N ASN A 190 -0.56 22.64 6.26
CA ASN A 190 -1.05 21.89 7.43
C ASN A 190 0.09 21.36 8.30
N VAL A 191 1.26 21.08 7.70
CA VAL A 191 2.34 20.38 8.39
C VAL A 191 3.69 21.07 8.12
N ARG A 192 4.31 21.60 9.18
CA ARG A 192 5.64 22.24 9.17
C ARG A 192 6.40 21.92 10.46
N GLY A 193 7.72 22.13 10.42
CA GLY A 193 8.61 21.98 11.57
C GLY A 193 8.72 20.54 12.04
N VAL A 194 9.03 20.38 13.32
CA VAL A 194 9.21 19.10 14.02
C VAL A 194 8.04 18.88 14.99
N ASN A 195 7.65 17.63 15.28
CA ASN A 195 6.72 17.29 16.37
C ASN A 195 7.48 16.97 17.67
N ASP A 196 6.73 16.69 18.74
CA ASP A 196 7.29 16.37 20.06
C ASP A 196 8.12 15.06 20.07
N ASP A 197 7.86 14.17 19.10
CA ASP A 197 8.62 12.92 18.90
C ASP A 197 9.91 13.12 18.06
N GLY A 198 10.20 14.35 17.61
CA GLY A 198 11.38 14.65 16.79
C GLY A 198 11.22 14.37 15.29
N ALA A 199 10.04 13.96 14.84
CA ALA A 199 9.76 13.73 13.42
C ALA A 199 9.57 15.06 12.67
N VAL A 200 10.39 15.27 11.64
CA VAL A 200 10.32 16.45 10.77
C VAL A 200 9.22 16.28 9.73
N ALA A 201 8.49 17.37 9.46
CA ALA A 201 7.48 17.44 8.42
C ALA A 201 8.02 17.02 7.04
N ASN A 202 7.33 16.10 6.38
CA ASN A 202 7.63 15.67 5.01
C ASN A 202 9.10 15.22 4.79
N PHE A 203 9.68 14.49 5.76
CA PHE A 203 11.01 13.90 5.59
C PHE A 203 11.05 12.96 4.38
N VAL A 204 12.09 13.07 3.56
CA VAL A 204 12.32 12.22 2.39
C VAL A 204 13.70 11.59 2.48
N GLU A 205 13.78 10.28 2.22
CA GLU A 205 15.03 9.59 1.93
C GLU A 205 15.13 9.31 0.44
N THR A 206 16.22 9.74 -0.19
CA THR A 206 16.50 9.49 -1.61
C THR A 206 17.74 8.61 -1.71
N GLU A 207 17.64 7.50 -2.44
CA GLU A 207 18.77 6.64 -2.78
C GLU A 207 18.92 6.51 -4.30
N GLN A 208 20.16 6.30 -4.73
CA GLN A 208 20.50 5.90 -6.08
C GLN A 208 21.08 4.49 -6.03
N VAL A 209 20.56 3.60 -6.88
CA VAL A 209 20.99 2.20 -6.98
C VAL A 209 21.32 1.90 -8.43
N SER A 210 22.36 1.12 -8.69
CA SER A 210 22.68 0.59 -10.01
C SER A 210 22.53 -0.93 -10.01
N ASN A 211 21.86 -1.48 -11.01
CA ASN A 211 21.87 -2.91 -11.29
C ASN A 211 22.85 -3.16 -12.46
N ASN A 212 23.84 -4.01 -12.22
CA ASN A 212 24.83 -4.47 -13.19
C ASN A 212 24.66 -5.96 -13.43
#